data_AF-A0A3L8BXE7-F1
#
_entry.id   AF-A0A3L8BXE7-F1
#
_cell.length_a   1.000
_cell.length_b   1.000
_cell.length_c   1.000
_cell.angle_alpha   90.00
_cell.angle_beta   90.00
_cell.angle_gamma   90.00
#
_symmetry.space_group_name_H-M   'P 1'
#
loop_
_entity.id
_entity.type
_entity.pdbx_description
1 polymer ?
#
loop_
_entity_poly.entity_id
_entity_poly.type
_entity_poly.pdbx_seq_one_letter_code
_entity_poly.pdbx_strand_id
1 'polypeptide(L)'
;MKTEFYFRRTQQQFGFTLVEVLVSVALLSLVAAYFITAQINQVRERMVESIAQDVLSLANSSMAYFIQTDEWPDQAGNCGNLVAVLAAADAFPAGAGGYTGPNDVTLDADCSNLGSVGSTLRITVEFPAGSGEDADMLMSLLPTAARSTSGSGEPRVTHYVATPRRASGRYTFHKATLEADSAFFLTKPDCPGGGSNPAYIVIPQAVCISGGSNGLGGYYFAEISGGAGNQWRLQLRVANGTNNGLPNNFASLGDGPTCGGQPIMVGAVTFCD
;
A
#
# COMPACT_ATOMS: atom_id res chain seq x y z
N MET A 1 2.10 -30.62 -98.47
CA MET A 1 2.64 -29.65 -97.48
C MET A 1 1.45 -29.10 -96.72
N LYS A 2 1.47 -29.20 -95.38
CA LYS A 2 0.32 -29.06 -94.47
C LYS A 2 -0.21 -27.61 -94.37
N THR A 3 -1.53 -27.50 -94.31
CA THR A 3 -2.32 -26.32 -93.91
C THR A 3 -2.17 -26.02 -92.41
N GLU A 4 -1.92 -24.76 -92.04
CA GLU A 4 -2.21 -24.24 -90.70
C GLU A 4 -2.91 -22.88 -90.81
N PHE A 5 -4.20 -22.88 -90.49
CA PHE A 5 -5.02 -21.69 -90.27
C PHE A 5 -4.86 -21.28 -88.81
N TYR A 6 -4.29 -20.11 -88.55
CA TYR A 6 -4.16 -19.54 -87.21
C TYR A 6 -5.50 -18.90 -86.79
N PHE A 7 -6.19 -19.53 -85.83
CA PHE A 7 -7.42 -19.00 -85.25
C PHE A 7 -7.07 -17.88 -84.25
N ARG A 8 -7.26 -16.63 -84.65
CA ARG A 8 -7.08 -15.46 -83.76
C ARG A 8 -8.31 -15.34 -82.86
N ARG A 9 -8.23 -15.83 -81.62
CA ARG A 9 -9.22 -15.53 -80.57
C ARG A 9 -9.11 -14.04 -80.19
N THR A 10 -10.04 -13.22 -80.64
CA THR A 10 -10.33 -11.93 -80.01
C THR A 10 -10.96 -12.21 -78.64
N GLN A 11 -10.21 -11.99 -77.56
CA GLN A 11 -10.82 -11.89 -76.24
C GLN A 11 -11.76 -10.68 -76.27
N GLN A 12 -13.06 -10.95 -76.11
CA GLN A 12 -14.04 -9.91 -75.80
C GLN A 12 -13.64 -9.29 -74.46
N GLN A 13 -13.06 -8.09 -74.50
CA GLN A 13 -13.03 -7.22 -73.34
C GLN A 13 -14.47 -6.79 -73.08
N PHE A 14 -15.16 -7.47 -72.15
CA PHE A 14 -16.32 -6.89 -71.49
C PHE A 14 -15.79 -5.70 -70.69
N GLY A 15 -15.89 -4.50 -71.28
CA GLY A 15 -15.53 -3.27 -70.60
C GLY A 15 -16.39 -3.15 -69.34
N PHE A 16 -15.74 -3.07 -68.19
CA PHE A 16 -16.40 -2.75 -66.92
C PHE A 16 -17.27 -1.52 -67.12
N THR A 17 -18.57 -1.65 -66.82
CA THR A 17 -19.48 -0.52 -66.90
C THR A 17 -19.13 0.47 -65.78
N LEU A 18 -19.25 1.77 -66.04
CA LEU A 18 -18.96 2.83 -65.06
C LEU A 18 -19.74 2.61 -63.74
N VAL A 19 -20.94 2.03 -63.83
CA VAL A 19 -21.78 1.66 -62.70
C VAL A 19 -21.12 0.59 -61.82
N GLU A 20 -20.51 -0.44 -62.42
CA GLU A 20 -19.87 -1.54 -61.69
C GLU A 20 -18.61 -1.08 -60.93
N VAL A 21 -17.87 -0.14 -61.51
CA VAL A 21 -16.73 0.50 -60.83
C VAL A 21 -17.21 1.35 -59.66
N LEU A 22 -18.26 2.15 -59.84
CA LEU A 22 -18.84 2.97 -58.76
C LEU A 22 -19.35 2.11 -57.59
N VAL A 23 -20.07 1.03 -57.90
CA VAL A 23 -20.59 0.11 -56.86
C VAL A 23 -19.46 -0.59 -56.13
N SER A 24 -18.42 -1.03 -56.84
CA SER A 24 -17.25 -1.67 -56.23
C SER A 24 -16.50 -0.72 -55.30
N VAL A 25 -16.26 0.53 -55.72
CA VAL A 25 -15.60 1.54 -54.88
C VAL A 25 -16.45 1.89 -53.66
N ALA A 26 -17.78 2.00 -53.82
CA ALA A 26 -18.69 2.26 -52.70
C ALA A 26 -18.68 1.12 -51.67
N LEU A 27 -18.75 -0.15 -52.12
CA LEU A 27 -18.70 -1.30 -51.22
C LEU A 27 -17.33 -1.44 -50.53
N LEU A 28 -16.24 -1.26 -51.27
CA LEU A 28 -14.88 -1.29 -50.68
C LEU A 28 -14.69 -0.17 -49.65
N SER A 29 -15.24 1.02 -49.88
CA SER A 29 -15.17 2.13 -48.93
C SER A 29 -15.94 1.83 -47.63
N LEU A 30 -17.11 1.19 -47.74
CA LEU A 30 -17.94 0.83 -46.59
C LEU A 30 -17.26 -0.27 -45.75
N VAL A 31 -16.70 -1.28 -46.42
CA VAL A 31 -15.92 -2.34 -45.77
C VAL A 31 -14.67 -1.77 -45.10
N ALA A 32 -13.94 -0.87 -45.75
CA ALA A 32 -12.78 -0.21 -45.18
C ALA A 32 -13.14 0.59 -43.91
N ALA A 33 -14.24 1.35 -43.96
CA ALA A 33 -14.71 2.11 -42.79
C ALA A 33 -15.04 1.20 -41.60
N TYR A 34 -15.68 0.05 -41.83
CA TYR A 34 -15.99 -0.94 -40.79
C TYR A 34 -14.72 -1.59 -40.19
N PHE A 35 -13.74 -1.95 -41.03
CA PHE A 35 -12.48 -2.52 -40.51
C PHE A 35 -11.69 -1.51 -39.69
N ILE A 36 -11.70 -0.23 -40.06
CA ILE A 36 -11.02 0.83 -39.30
C ILE A 36 -11.62 0.95 -37.89
N THR A 37 -12.95 1.03 -37.76
CA THR A 37 -13.59 1.11 -36.44
C THR A 37 -13.35 -0.14 -35.60
N ALA A 38 -13.42 -1.33 -36.19
CA ALA A 38 -13.14 -2.57 -35.47
C ALA A 38 -11.68 -2.65 -34.97
N GLN A 39 -10.71 -2.21 -35.78
CA GLN A 39 -9.30 -2.20 -35.36
C GLN A 39 -9.02 -1.16 -34.28
N ILE A 40 -9.64 0.02 -34.33
CA ILE A 40 -9.48 1.07 -33.31
C ILE A 40 -9.92 0.57 -31.94
N ASN A 41 -11.07 -0.11 -31.86
CA ASN A 41 -11.58 -0.63 -30.59
C ASN A 41 -10.64 -1.68 -29.98
N GLN A 42 -10.07 -2.57 -30.81
CA GLN A 42 -9.09 -3.57 -30.34
C GLN A 42 -7.79 -2.94 -29.86
N VAL A 43 -7.32 -1.87 -30.52
CA VAL A 43 -6.11 -1.16 -30.09
C VAL A 43 -6.34 -0.45 -28.76
N ARG A 44 -7.52 0.17 -28.59
CA ARG A 44 -7.93 0.83 -27.35
C ARG A 44 -8.02 -0.14 -26.18
N GLU A 45 -8.63 -1.31 -26.36
CA GLU A 45 -8.72 -2.35 -25.34
C GLU A 45 -7.32 -2.80 -24.88
N ARG A 46 -6.44 -3.13 -25.82
CA ARG A 46 -5.05 -3.52 -25.52
C ARG A 46 -4.26 -2.42 -24.82
N MET A 47 -4.50 -1.16 -25.19
CA MET A 47 -3.85 -0.02 -24.55
C MET A 47 -4.25 0.09 -23.08
N VAL A 48 -5.55 -0.02 -22.77
CA VAL A 48 -6.04 0.06 -21.39
C VAL A 48 -5.61 -1.16 -20.58
N GLU A 49 -5.60 -2.35 -21.17
CA GLU A 49 -5.05 -3.56 -20.53
C GLU A 49 -3.56 -3.40 -20.19
N SER A 50 -2.76 -2.81 -21.09
CA SER A 50 -1.36 -2.51 -20.83
C SER A 50 -1.20 -1.57 -19.64
N ILE A 51 -1.99 -0.49 -19.59
CA ILE A 51 -1.97 0.46 -18.45
C ILE A 51 -2.37 -0.25 -17.15
N ALA A 52 -3.39 -1.12 -17.19
CA ALA A 52 -3.80 -1.88 -16.00
C ALA A 52 -2.67 -2.79 -15.50
N GLN A 53 -1.96 -3.46 -16.40
CA GLN A 53 -0.79 -4.28 -16.05
C GLN A 53 0.32 -3.44 -15.42
N ASP A 54 0.60 -2.25 -15.96
CA ASP A 54 1.60 -1.34 -15.41
C ASP A 54 1.23 -0.83 -14.01
N VAL A 55 -0.03 -0.44 -13.80
CA VAL A 55 -0.53 -0.01 -12.49
C VAL A 55 -0.42 -1.14 -11.45
N LEU A 56 -0.80 -2.37 -11.81
CA LEU A 56 -0.67 -3.52 -10.93
C LEU A 56 0.79 -3.89 -10.66
N SER A 57 1.67 -3.76 -11.66
CA SER A 57 3.10 -3.97 -11.51
C SER A 57 3.72 -2.95 -10.56
N LEU A 58 3.37 -1.67 -10.70
CA LEU A 58 3.77 -0.60 -9.79
C LEU A 58 3.26 -0.86 -8.37
N ALA A 59 1.99 -1.25 -8.22
CA ALA A 59 1.41 -1.57 -6.92
C ALA A 59 2.15 -2.72 -6.22
N ASN A 60 2.37 -3.83 -6.93
CA ASN A 60 3.07 -5.01 -6.39
C ASN A 60 4.53 -4.69 -6.02
N SER A 61 5.23 -3.95 -6.88
CA SER A 61 6.63 -3.56 -6.64
C SER A 61 6.74 -2.59 -5.45
N SER A 62 5.78 -1.68 -5.32
CA SER A 62 5.69 -0.77 -4.17
C SER A 62 5.39 -1.51 -2.87
N MET A 63 4.52 -2.52 -2.89
CA MET A 63 4.27 -3.37 -1.72
C MET A 63 5.54 -4.14 -1.31
N ALA A 64 6.28 -4.69 -2.28
CA ALA A 64 7.54 -5.38 -2.01
C ALA A 64 8.58 -4.43 -1.39
N TYR A 65 8.69 -3.21 -1.92
CA TYR A 65 9.54 -2.16 -1.36
C TYR A 65 9.13 -1.80 0.08
N PHE A 66 7.84 -1.60 0.32
CA PHE A 66 7.29 -1.29 1.65
C PHE A 66 7.60 -2.39 2.66
N ILE A 67 7.48 -3.67 2.28
CA ILE A 67 7.79 -4.79 3.17
C ILE A 67 9.27 -4.78 3.61
N GLN A 68 10.18 -4.31 2.74
CA GLN A 68 11.62 -4.27 3.01
C GLN A 68 12.05 -3.03 3.80
N THR A 69 11.50 -1.86 3.46
CA THR A 69 11.97 -0.56 3.95
C THR A 69 11.06 0.08 5.01
N ASP A 70 9.87 -0.47 5.21
CA ASP A 70 8.81 0.06 6.08
C ASP A 70 8.25 1.43 5.66
N GLU A 71 8.55 1.87 4.44
CA GLU A 71 8.08 3.12 3.88
C GLU A 71 7.65 2.91 2.42
N TRP A 72 6.69 3.72 1.96
CA TRP A 72 6.38 3.76 0.53
C TRP A 72 7.56 4.38 -0.25
N PRO A 73 7.74 4.01 -1.53
CA PRO A 73 8.75 4.67 -2.37
C PRO A 73 8.51 6.19 -2.40
N ASP A 74 9.52 6.96 -1.99
CA ASP A 74 9.44 8.42 -1.84
C ASP A 74 8.34 8.90 -0.85
N GLN A 75 8.10 8.17 0.25
CA GLN A 75 7.07 8.56 1.24
C GLN A 75 7.26 9.98 1.78
N ALA A 76 8.51 10.43 1.96
CA ALA A 76 8.82 11.81 2.37
C ALA A 76 8.40 12.86 1.33
N GLY A 77 8.43 12.52 0.04
CA GLY A 77 7.94 13.32 -1.08
C GLY A 77 6.46 13.06 -1.42
N ASN A 78 5.67 12.48 -0.51
CA ASN A 78 4.30 12.03 -0.75
C ASN A 78 4.18 11.05 -1.93
N CYS A 79 5.20 10.26 -2.21
CA CYS A 79 5.26 9.31 -3.32
C CYS A 79 5.28 9.92 -4.74
N GLY A 80 5.52 11.23 -4.86
CA GLY A 80 5.58 11.89 -6.17
C GLY A 80 6.67 11.35 -7.11
N ASN A 81 7.79 10.85 -6.57
CA ASN A 81 8.86 10.21 -7.35
C ASN A 81 8.87 8.68 -7.27
N LEU A 82 7.73 8.06 -6.97
CA LEU A 82 7.62 6.61 -6.80
C LEU A 82 8.24 5.80 -7.95
N VAL A 83 7.97 6.19 -9.19
CA VAL A 83 8.48 5.49 -10.38
C VAL A 83 10.01 5.58 -10.46
N ALA A 84 10.59 6.73 -10.12
CA ALA A 84 12.04 6.91 -10.15
C ALA A 84 12.74 6.09 -9.06
N VAL A 85 12.16 6.01 -7.85
CA VAL A 85 12.68 5.19 -6.76
C VAL A 85 12.61 3.70 -7.11
N LEU A 86 11.50 3.23 -7.67
CA LEU A 86 11.37 1.85 -8.12
C LEU A 86 12.30 1.50 -9.29
N ALA A 87 12.52 2.44 -10.21
CA ALA A 87 13.48 2.26 -11.30
C ALA A 87 14.93 2.18 -10.80
N ALA A 88 15.30 3.02 -9.84
CA ALA A 88 16.62 2.96 -9.20
C ALA A 88 16.85 1.66 -8.42
N ALA A 89 15.77 1.00 -7.99
CA ALA A 89 15.80 -0.30 -7.32
C ALA A 89 15.67 -1.50 -8.30
N ASP A 90 15.73 -1.27 -9.61
CA ASP A 90 15.51 -2.28 -10.67
C ASP A 90 14.17 -3.04 -10.54
N ALA A 91 13.20 -2.45 -9.82
CA ALA A 91 11.89 -3.05 -9.54
C ALA A 91 10.83 -2.65 -10.58
N PHE A 92 11.07 -1.60 -11.36
CA PHE A 92 10.17 -1.16 -12.41
C PHE A 92 10.94 -0.55 -13.61
N PRO A 93 10.65 -0.96 -14.86
CA PRO A 93 11.27 -0.35 -16.03
C PRO A 93 10.71 1.05 -16.28
N ALA A 94 11.47 2.09 -15.94
CA ALA A 94 11.12 3.48 -16.25
C ALA A 94 11.99 4.06 -17.38
N GLY A 95 11.41 4.97 -18.16
CA GLY A 95 12.16 5.78 -19.11
C GLY A 95 12.89 6.94 -18.43
N ALA A 96 13.69 7.69 -19.20
CA ALA A 96 14.49 8.82 -18.70
C ALA A 96 13.68 9.99 -18.09
N GLY A 97 12.35 9.92 -18.10
CA GLY A 97 11.42 10.89 -17.50
C GLY A 97 10.34 10.27 -16.61
N GLY A 98 10.50 9.01 -16.18
CA GLY A 98 9.52 8.31 -15.35
C GLY A 98 8.65 7.33 -16.14
N TYR A 99 7.36 7.26 -15.80
CA TYR A 99 6.41 6.36 -16.45
C TYR A 99 6.27 6.72 -17.93
N THR A 100 6.47 5.73 -18.80
CA THR A 100 6.36 5.89 -20.26
C THR A 100 5.10 5.18 -20.73
N GLY A 101 3.96 5.83 -20.50
CA GLY A 101 2.66 5.31 -20.93
C GLY A 101 2.35 5.62 -22.41
N PRO A 102 1.19 5.15 -22.88
CA PRO A 102 0.62 5.60 -24.16
C PRO A 102 0.43 7.12 -24.19
N ASN A 103 0.45 7.71 -25.39
CA ASN A 103 0.33 9.16 -25.58
C ASN A 103 -0.86 9.77 -24.83
N ASP A 104 -0.63 10.91 -24.19
CA ASP A 104 -1.61 11.72 -23.43
C ASP A 104 -2.22 11.07 -22.18
N VAL A 105 -1.74 9.89 -21.77
CA VAL A 105 -2.07 9.30 -20.47
C VAL A 105 -0.98 9.62 -19.48
N THR A 106 -1.34 10.27 -18.37
CA THR A 106 -0.40 10.56 -17.28
C THR A 106 -0.67 9.67 -16.07
N LEU A 107 0.39 9.36 -15.33
CA LEU A 107 0.32 8.59 -14.10
C LEU A 107 0.95 9.43 -12.98
N ASP A 108 0.19 9.62 -11.92
CA ASP A 108 0.60 10.30 -10.70
C ASP A 108 0.49 9.35 -9.51
N ALA A 109 1.35 9.53 -8.52
CA ALA A 109 1.34 8.71 -7.31
C ALA A 109 1.32 9.61 -6.07
N ASP A 110 0.45 9.26 -5.13
CA ASP A 110 0.33 9.98 -3.87
C ASP A 110 0.17 9.01 -2.70
N CYS A 111 0.86 9.28 -1.58
CA CYS A 111 0.70 8.53 -0.34
C CYS A 111 0.52 9.42 0.89
N SER A 112 -0.08 10.60 0.71
CA SER A 112 -0.37 11.50 1.82
C SER A 112 -1.20 10.80 2.91
N ASN A 113 -0.87 11.09 4.17
CA ASN A 113 -1.53 10.48 5.32
C ASN A 113 -3.01 10.90 5.37
N LEU A 114 -3.93 9.96 5.11
CA LEU A 114 -5.38 10.19 5.15
C LEU A 114 -5.96 10.06 6.57
N GLY A 115 -5.18 10.39 7.60
CA GLY A 115 -5.59 10.26 8.99
C GLY A 115 -5.75 8.80 9.41
N SER A 116 -6.97 8.33 9.65
CA SER A 116 -7.32 7.09 10.37
C SER A 116 -6.86 5.77 9.72
N VAL A 117 -6.43 5.80 8.46
CA VAL A 117 -6.02 4.60 7.69
C VAL A 117 -4.49 4.57 7.48
N GLY A 118 -3.77 5.61 7.93
CA GLY A 118 -2.35 5.80 7.63
C GLY A 118 -2.10 6.24 6.18
N SER A 119 -0.83 6.18 5.76
CA SER A 119 -0.40 6.47 4.39
C SER A 119 -0.81 5.30 3.49
N THR A 120 -1.84 5.49 2.67
CA THR A 120 -2.25 4.55 1.62
C THR A 120 -1.65 5.01 0.31
N LEU A 121 -1.00 4.13 -0.44
CA LEU A 121 -0.51 4.49 -1.77
C LEU A 121 -1.68 4.57 -2.76
N ARG A 122 -1.75 5.68 -3.49
CA ARG A 122 -2.72 6.00 -4.53
C ARG A 122 -1.98 6.15 -5.84
N ILE A 123 -2.40 5.40 -6.86
CA ILE A 123 -1.88 5.51 -8.22
C ILE A 123 -3.01 6.05 -9.09
N THR A 124 -2.89 7.27 -9.56
CA THR A 124 -3.89 7.95 -10.38
C THR A 124 -3.46 7.96 -11.83
N VAL A 125 -4.31 7.42 -12.70
CA VAL A 125 -4.18 7.52 -14.15
C VAL A 125 -5.14 8.59 -14.65
N GLU A 126 -4.63 9.59 -15.34
CA GLU A 126 -5.42 10.62 -16.01
C GLU A 126 -5.42 10.37 -17.51
N PHE A 127 -6.62 10.40 -18.09
CA PHE A 127 -6.85 10.22 -19.52
C PHE A 127 -7.16 11.56 -20.18
N PRO A 128 -6.91 11.71 -21.49
CA PRO A 128 -7.27 12.93 -22.21
C PRO A 128 -8.79 13.16 -22.21
N ALA A 129 -9.19 14.42 -22.39
CA ALA A 129 -10.59 14.80 -22.48
C ALA A 129 -11.30 14.00 -23.60
N GLY A 130 -12.45 13.39 -23.27
CA GLY A 130 -13.21 12.55 -24.18
C GLY A 130 -12.93 11.04 -24.07
N SER A 131 -11.88 10.61 -23.37
CA SER A 131 -11.57 9.19 -23.10
C SER A 131 -12.31 8.62 -21.89
N GLY A 132 -13.59 8.98 -21.75
CA GLY A 132 -14.41 8.54 -20.62
C GLY A 132 -14.61 7.02 -20.57
N GLU A 133 -14.80 6.39 -21.73
CA GLU A 133 -14.98 4.95 -21.86
C GLU A 133 -13.69 4.18 -21.49
N ASP A 134 -12.53 4.74 -21.84
CA ASP A 134 -11.22 4.14 -21.53
C ASP A 134 -10.99 4.09 -20.02
N ALA A 135 -11.37 5.16 -19.32
CA ALA A 135 -11.32 5.23 -17.87
C ALA A 135 -12.29 4.24 -17.20
N ASP A 136 -13.49 4.03 -17.75
CA ASP A 136 -14.42 3.01 -17.26
C ASP A 136 -13.87 1.60 -17.45
N MET A 137 -13.28 1.35 -18.61
CA MET A 137 -12.62 0.08 -18.90
C MET A 137 -11.46 -0.17 -17.93
N LEU A 138 -10.60 0.83 -17.69
CA LEU A 138 -9.51 0.70 -16.72
C LEU A 138 -10.04 0.43 -15.31
N MET A 139 -11.07 1.15 -14.87
CA MET A 139 -11.68 0.93 -13.56
C MET A 139 -12.20 -0.51 -13.40
N SER A 140 -12.74 -1.11 -14.48
CA SER A 140 -13.21 -2.50 -14.45
C SER A 140 -12.10 -3.54 -14.33
N LEU A 141 -10.87 -3.21 -14.73
CA LEU A 141 -9.70 -4.09 -14.68
C LEU A 141 -8.97 -4.02 -13.34
N LEU A 142 -9.20 -2.97 -12.54
CA LEU A 142 -8.48 -2.70 -11.31
C LEU A 142 -9.34 -3.02 -10.07
N PRO A 143 -8.87 -3.88 -9.14
CA PRO A 143 -9.71 -4.42 -8.07
C PRO A 143 -10.11 -3.37 -7.03
N THR A 144 -9.28 -2.36 -6.81
CA THR A 144 -9.48 -1.28 -5.83
C THR A 144 -9.35 0.08 -6.51
N ALA A 145 -10.13 0.31 -7.56
CA ALA A 145 -10.13 1.59 -8.28
C ALA A 145 -11.39 2.41 -8.01
N ALA A 146 -11.25 3.73 -8.04
CA ALA A 146 -12.35 4.67 -8.08
C ALA A 146 -12.18 5.66 -9.22
N ARG A 147 -13.29 6.01 -9.85
CA ARG A 147 -13.33 7.03 -10.88
C ARG A 147 -13.53 8.42 -10.29
N SER A 148 -12.83 9.40 -10.83
CA SER A 148 -13.05 10.82 -10.56
C SER A 148 -12.87 11.62 -11.85
N THR A 149 -13.08 12.94 -11.77
CA THR A 149 -12.81 13.87 -12.86
C THR A 149 -11.89 14.97 -12.35
N SER A 150 -10.94 15.39 -13.17
CA SER A 150 -10.09 16.55 -12.87
C SER A 150 -10.94 17.83 -12.88
N GLY A 151 -10.40 18.92 -12.29
CA GLY A 151 -11.05 20.24 -12.38
C GLY A 151 -11.21 20.76 -13.82
N SER A 152 -10.42 20.22 -14.76
CA SER A 152 -10.47 20.47 -16.21
C SER A 152 -11.42 19.54 -16.97
N GLY A 153 -12.07 18.58 -16.31
CA GLY A 153 -13.02 17.65 -16.93
C GLY A 153 -12.39 16.39 -17.53
N GLU A 154 -11.10 16.15 -17.31
CA GLU A 154 -10.42 14.91 -17.73
C GLU A 154 -10.81 13.75 -16.80
N PRO A 155 -11.10 12.56 -17.35
CA PRO A 155 -11.42 11.40 -16.54
C PRO A 155 -10.17 10.85 -15.86
N ARG A 156 -10.29 10.55 -14.56
CA ARG A 156 -9.23 9.99 -13.73
C ARG A 156 -9.66 8.67 -13.09
N VAL A 157 -8.73 7.73 -13.01
CA VAL A 157 -8.90 6.45 -12.30
C VAL A 157 -7.82 6.36 -11.23
N THR A 158 -8.24 6.29 -9.97
CA THR A 158 -7.31 6.14 -8.84
C THR A 158 -7.39 4.74 -8.28
N HIS A 159 -6.28 4.01 -8.35
CA HIS A 159 -6.09 2.71 -7.72
C HIS A 159 -5.53 2.87 -6.31
N TYR A 160 -6.16 2.22 -5.33
CA TYR A 160 -5.76 2.26 -3.93
C TYR A 160 -5.01 0.99 -3.55
N VAL A 161 -3.77 1.17 -3.10
CA VAL A 161 -2.88 0.10 -2.65
C VAL A 161 -2.86 0.13 -1.13
N ALA A 162 -3.54 -0.83 -0.52
CA ALA A 162 -3.61 -0.95 0.93
C ALA A 162 -2.21 -1.21 1.52
N THR A 163 -1.91 -0.56 2.63
CA THR A 163 -0.66 -0.77 3.36
C THR A 163 -0.59 -2.21 3.87
N PRO A 164 0.49 -2.96 3.56
CA PRO A 164 0.65 -4.33 4.03
C PRO A 164 0.51 -4.41 5.55
N ARG A 165 -0.33 -5.34 6.04
CA ARG A 165 -0.48 -5.55 7.49
C ARG A 165 0.79 -6.20 8.04
N ARG A 166 1.56 -5.46 8.84
CA ARG A 166 2.70 -6.03 9.59
C ARG A 166 2.18 -6.71 10.86
N ALA A 167 2.33 -8.03 10.96
CA ALA A 167 2.08 -8.75 12.21
C ALA A 167 3.10 -8.37 13.29
N SER A 168 4.34 -8.04 12.90
CA SER A 168 5.44 -7.64 13.80
C SER A 168 5.46 -6.15 14.16
N GLY A 169 4.87 -5.27 13.34
CA GLY A 169 4.81 -3.83 13.62
C GLY A 169 3.76 -3.45 14.68
N ARG A 170 2.80 -4.35 14.95
CA ARG A 170 1.80 -4.14 16.01
C ARG A 170 2.34 -4.36 17.40
N TYR A 171 3.34 -5.22 17.58
CA TYR A 171 3.80 -5.63 18.91
C TYR A 171 5.32 -5.55 19.00
N THR A 172 5.83 -4.65 19.84
CA THR A 172 7.24 -4.62 20.19
C THR A 172 7.43 -5.29 21.53
N PHE A 173 8.31 -6.29 21.59
CA PHE A 173 8.66 -7.00 22.81
C PHE A 173 9.86 -6.35 23.45
N HIS A 174 9.72 -5.99 24.72
CA HIS A 174 10.76 -5.37 25.52
C HIS A 174 11.08 -6.25 26.72
N LYS A 175 12.33 -6.16 27.15
CA LYS A 175 12.79 -6.73 28.41
C LYS A 175 13.48 -5.63 29.19
N ALA A 176 12.89 -5.25 30.31
CA ALA A 176 13.41 -4.23 31.20
C ALA A 176 13.81 -4.83 32.55
N THR A 177 14.74 -4.18 33.23
CA THR A 177 15.10 -4.51 34.60
C THR A 177 14.53 -3.42 35.51
N LEU A 178 13.98 -3.80 36.66
CA LEU A 178 13.52 -2.81 37.63
C LEU A 178 14.71 -2.06 38.25
N GLU A 179 14.62 -0.74 38.24
CA GLU A 179 15.66 0.16 38.75
C GLU A 179 15.28 0.72 40.14
N ALA A 180 15.69 1.95 40.43
CA ALA A 180 15.28 2.69 41.63
C ALA A 180 13.75 2.77 41.74
N ASP A 181 13.26 2.74 42.97
CA ASP A 181 11.82 2.72 43.29
C ASP A 181 11.02 1.59 42.60
N SER A 182 11.66 0.50 42.15
CA SER A 182 11.00 -0.57 41.39
C SER A 182 10.34 -0.08 40.09
N ALA A 183 10.93 0.94 39.46
CA ALA A 183 10.44 1.54 38.23
C ALA A 183 11.28 1.15 37.00
N PHE A 184 10.69 1.29 35.82
CA PHE A 184 11.38 1.15 34.53
C PHE A 184 10.71 2.04 33.46
N PHE A 185 11.43 2.27 32.37
CA PHE A 185 10.93 3.02 31.22
C PHE A 185 10.56 2.08 30.08
N LEU A 186 9.45 2.39 29.41
CA LEU A 186 8.96 1.66 28.26
C LEU A 186 8.68 2.63 27.12
N THR A 187 9.33 2.42 25.98
CA THR A 187 9.16 3.30 24.81
C THR A 187 7.79 3.10 24.17
N LYS A 188 7.08 4.20 23.91
CA LYS A 188 5.80 4.19 23.21
C LYS A 188 6.02 3.81 21.75
N PRO A 189 5.20 2.91 21.19
CA PRO A 189 5.26 2.60 19.77
C PRO A 189 4.79 3.83 18.98
N ASP A 190 5.35 4.00 17.78
CA ASP A 190 4.81 4.97 16.83
C ASP A 190 3.55 4.37 16.20
N CYS A 191 2.41 5.03 16.43
CA CYS A 191 1.11 4.53 16.00
C CYS A 191 0.68 5.24 14.72
N PRO A 192 0.74 4.55 13.55
CA PRO A 192 0.34 5.16 12.30
C PRO A 192 -1.17 5.39 12.27
N GLY A 193 -1.54 6.60 11.89
CA GLY A 193 -2.93 7.05 11.78
C GLY A 193 -3.49 7.63 13.07
N GLY A 194 -4.15 8.78 12.98
CA GLY A 194 -4.60 9.60 14.13
C GLY A 194 -5.71 8.97 15.01
N GLY A 195 -6.00 7.68 14.84
CA GLY A 195 -7.02 6.94 15.58
C GLY A 195 -6.48 5.86 16.51
N SER A 196 -5.17 5.52 16.45
CA SER A 196 -4.61 4.47 17.29
C SER A 196 -3.85 5.02 18.49
N ASN A 197 -4.23 4.57 19.69
CA ASN A 197 -3.57 4.98 20.92
C ASN A 197 -2.46 3.99 21.27
N PRO A 198 -1.27 4.46 21.66
CA PRO A 198 -0.23 3.57 22.15
C PRO A 198 -0.70 2.91 23.46
N ALA A 199 -0.51 1.60 23.55
CA ALA A 199 -0.90 0.75 24.65
C ALA A 199 0.21 -0.26 25.01
N TYR A 200 0.11 -0.86 26.19
CA TYR A 200 1.10 -1.82 26.68
C TYR A 200 0.50 -2.94 27.52
N ILE A 201 1.18 -4.09 27.52
CA ILE A 201 0.99 -5.20 28.46
C ILE A 201 2.33 -5.44 29.15
N VAL A 202 2.33 -5.61 30.46
CA VAL A 202 3.53 -5.80 31.27
C VAL A 202 3.39 -7.01 32.18
N ILE A 203 4.42 -7.85 32.21
CA ILE A 203 4.43 -9.11 32.95
C ILE A 203 5.78 -9.23 33.68
N PRO A 204 5.80 -9.30 35.01
CA PRO A 204 7.03 -9.51 35.74
C PRO A 204 7.49 -10.97 35.56
N GLN A 205 8.79 -11.19 35.39
CA GLN A 205 9.38 -12.53 35.30
C GLN A 205 9.44 -13.22 36.67
N ALA A 206 9.54 -12.42 37.74
CA ALA A 206 9.48 -12.86 39.13
C ALA A 206 8.91 -11.74 39.99
N VAL A 207 8.20 -12.10 41.06
CA VAL A 207 7.72 -11.14 42.07
C VAL A 207 8.07 -11.71 43.44
N CYS A 208 8.84 -10.95 44.22
CA CYS A 208 9.22 -11.34 45.57
C CYS A 208 8.93 -10.20 46.54
N ILE A 209 8.64 -10.57 47.78
CA ILE A 209 8.46 -9.65 48.89
C ILE A 209 9.67 -9.77 49.82
N SER A 210 10.37 -8.66 50.05
CA SER A 210 11.46 -8.63 51.04
C SER A 210 10.88 -8.54 52.45
N GLY A 211 11.19 -9.52 53.30
CA GLY A 211 10.91 -9.45 54.75
C GLY A 211 9.44 -9.57 55.16
N GLY A 212 8.55 -10.08 54.30
CA GLY A 212 7.14 -10.27 54.66
C GLY A 212 6.84 -11.60 55.34
N SER A 213 6.06 -11.58 56.42
CA SER A 213 5.59 -12.78 57.12
C SER A 213 4.44 -13.51 56.41
N ASN A 214 3.78 -12.86 55.43
CA ASN A 214 2.44 -13.26 54.98
C ASN A 214 2.36 -13.68 53.48
N GLY A 215 3.49 -13.88 52.79
CA GLY A 215 3.49 -14.29 51.38
C GLY A 215 3.01 -13.20 50.40
N LEU A 216 3.07 -13.48 49.10
CA LEU A 216 2.66 -12.55 48.04
C LEU A 216 1.13 -12.38 48.02
N GLY A 217 0.65 -11.17 48.25
CA GLY A 217 -0.79 -10.82 48.22
C GLY A 217 -1.33 -10.42 46.86
N GLY A 218 -0.45 -9.97 45.97
CA GLY A 218 -0.78 -9.48 44.63
C GLY A 218 0.25 -8.48 44.13
N TYR A 219 0.16 -8.13 42.85
CA TYR A 219 0.98 -7.08 42.25
C TYR A 219 0.21 -6.35 41.16
N TYR A 220 0.61 -5.12 40.86
CA TYR A 220 0.21 -4.40 39.65
C TYR A 220 1.29 -3.41 39.24
N PHE A 221 1.20 -2.89 38.02
CA PHE A 221 2.03 -1.79 37.55
C PHE A 221 1.25 -0.49 37.56
N ALA A 222 1.79 0.53 38.20
CA ALA A 222 1.27 1.90 38.13
C ALA A 222 2.12 2.71 37.15
N GLU A 223 1.46 3.51 36.31
CA GLU A 223 2.14 4.61 35.64
C GLU A 223 2.44 5.71 36.66
N ILE A 224 3.68 6.18 36.69
CA ILE A 224 4.16 7.22 37.60
C ILE A 224 4.70 8.42 36.82
N SER A 225 4.71 9.58 37.47
CA SER A 225 5.21 10.82 36.87
C SER A 225 6.69 10.71 36.48
N GLY A 226 7.06 11.36 35.38
CA GLY A 226 8.45 11.41 34.88
C GLY A 226 8.70 10.58 33.62
N GLY A 227 7.67 10.03 32.98
CA GLY A 227 7.76 9.58 31.59
C GLY A 227 8.00 10.76 30.65
N ALA A 228 8.90 10.61 29.68
CA ALA A 228 9.04 11.55 28.56
C ALA A 228 7.84 11.43 27.61
N GLY A 229 7.63 12.39 26.71
CA GLY A 229 6.49 12.36 25.77
C GLY A 229 6.35 11.04 24.99
N ASN A 230 7.49 10.42 24.67
CA ASN A 230 7.63 9.16 23.94
C ASN A 230 7.85 7.90 24.82
N GLN A 231 7.73 8.00 26.15
CA GLN A 231 7.97 6.86 27.06
C GLN A 231 6.95 6.83 28.20
N TRP A 232 6.56 5.63 28.61
CA TRP A 232 5.87 5.41 29.88
C TRP A 232 6.91 5.12 30.98
N ARG A 233 6.68 5.64 32.17
CA ARG A 233 7.42 5.27 33.38
C ARG A 233 6.52 4.43 34.26
N LEU A 234 6.82 3.15 34.37
CA LEU A 234 5.99 2.16 35.06
C LEU A 234 6.67 1.68 36.34
N GLN A 235 5.93 1.56 37.42
CA GLN A 235 6.40 1.10 38.72
C GLN A 235 5.69 -0.19 39.13
N LEU A 236 6.45 -1.23 39.46
CA LEU A 236 5.90 -2.45 40.07
C LEU A 236 5.53 -2.16 41.53
N ARG A 237 4.29 -2.45 41.88
CA ARG A 237 3.79 -2.37 43.26
C ARG A 237 3.31 -3.73 43.72
N VAL A 238 3.68 -4.10 44.93
CA VAL A 238 3.46 -5.45 45.48
C VAL A 238 2.77 -5.35 46.83
N ALA A 239 1.76 -6.19 47.04
CA ALA A 239 1.07 -6.33 48.33
C ALA A 239 1.66 -7.50 49.12
N ASN A 240 1.78 -7.31 50.44
CA ASN A 240 2.22 -8.33 51.38
C ASN A 240 1.00 -8.88 52.16
N GLY A 241 0.70 -10.16 52.01
CA GLY A 241 -0.40 -10.83 52.70
C GLY A 241 -1.79 -10.54 52.13
N THR A 242 -2.81 -10.58 52.99
CA THR A 242 -4.22 -10.61 52.59
C THR A 242 -4.84 -9.24 52.28
N ASN A 243 -4.15 -8.15 52.59
CA ASN A 243 -4.64 -6.79 52.30
C ASN A 243 -4.26 -6.40 50.87
N ASN A 244 -5.11 -6.69 49.89
CA ASN A 244 -4.86 -6.41 48.47
C ASN A 244 -6.03 -5.67 47.77
N GLY A 245 -7.05 -5.25 48.53
CA GLY A 245 -8.26 -4.62 47.97
C GLY A 245 -8.16 -3.13 47.64
N LEU A 246 -7.08 -2.43 48.03
CA LEU A 246 -6.91 -0.99 47.83
C LEU A 246 -5.49 -0.65 47.34
N PRO A 247 -5.30 0.38 46.50
CA PRO A 247 -3.98 0.75 45.96
C PRO A 247 -2.92 1.09 47.01
N ASN A 248 -3.32 1.62 48.17
CA ASN A 248 -2.44 1.95 49.29
C ASN A 248 -1.91 0.72 50.03
N ASN A 249 -2.48 -0.47 49.79
CA ASN A 249 -1.98 -1.72 50.36
C ASN A 249 -0.76 -2.27 49.59
N PHE A 250 -0.39 -1.65 48.47
CA PHE A 250 0.73 -2.07 47.65
C PHE A 250 1.87 -1.06 47.80
N ALA A 251 3.07 -1.57 48.08
CA ALA A 251 4.28 -0.78 48.24
C ALA A 251 5.25 -1.01 47.07
N SER A 252 6.16 -0.06 46.86
CA SER A 252 7.35 -0.30 46.04
C SER A 252 8.32 -1.21 46.79
N LEU A 253 9.18 -1.93 46.07
CA LEU A 253 10.17 -2.85 46.63
C LEU A 253 11.51 -2.14 46.96
N GLY A 254 11.54 -0.80 46.90
CA GLY A 254 12.73 0.01 47.09
C GLY A 254 13.67 0.03 45.88
N ASP A 255 14.92 0.45 46.13
CA ASP A 255 15.95 0.62 45.10
C ASP A 255 16.62 -0.70 44.73
N GLY A 256 16.60 -1.03 43.43
CA GLY A 256 17.26 -2.23 42.90
C GLY A 256 16.67 -3.54 43.45
N PRO A 257 15.35 -3.77 43.31
CA PRO A 257 14.72 -4.92 43.94
C PRO A 257 15.23 -6.24 43.35
N THR A 258 15.57 -7.18 44.24
CA THR A 258 16.07 -8.50 43.86
C THR A 258 15.19 -9.63 44.40
N CYS A 259 15.09 -10.69 43.60
CA CYS A 259 14.45 -11.96 43.89
C CYS A 259 15.53 -13.04 43.95
N GLY A 260 15.80 -13.61 45.12
CA GLY A 260 16.85 -14.64 45.26
C GLY A 260 18.24 -14.15 44.84
N GLY A 261 18.53 -12.86 45.06
CA GLY A 261 19.79 -12.22 44.64
C GLY A 261 19.87 -11.84 43.16
N GLN A 262 18.83 -12.09 42.36
CA GLN A 262 18.76 -11.68 40.96
C GLN A 262 17.85 -10.46 40.79
N PRO A 263 18.18 -9.49 39.93
CA PRO A 263 17.34 -8.33 39.69
C PRO A 263 16.01 -8.76 39.06
N ILE A 264 14.92 -8.11 39.46
CA ILE A 264 13.61 -8.41 38.91
C ILE A 264 13.53 -7.88 37.48
N MET A 265 13.23 -8.77 36.54
CA MET A 265 13.03 -8.43 35.13
C MET A 265 11.54 -8.36 34.79
N VAL A 266 11.18 -7.49 33.87
CA VAL A 266 9.82 -7.32 33.35
C VAL A 266 9.85 -7.53 31.84
N GLY A 267 8.99 -8.44 31.38
CA GLY A 267 8.65 -8.52 29.96
C GLY A 267 7.52 -7.54 29.67
N ALA A 268 7.66 -6.76 28.60
CA ALA A 268 6.61 -5.85 28.16
C ALA A 268 6.33 -6.02 26.67
N VAL A 269 5.07 -5.80 26.30
CA VAL A 269 4.62 -5.76 24.92
C VAL A 269 3.97 -4.41 24.70
N THR A 270 4.44 -3.65 23.73
CA THR A 270 3.85 -2.37 23.34
C THR A 270 3.15 -2.49 22.00
N PHE A 271 1.99 -1.86 21.85
CA PHE A 271 1.19 -1.93 20.64
C PHE A 271 0.34 -0.67 20.43
N CYS A 272 -0.30 -0.60 19.27
CA CYS A 272 -1.25 0.45 18.92
C CYS A 272 -2.65 -0.15 18.91
N ASP A 273 -3.53 0.38 19.77
CA ASP A 273 -4.94 -0.01 19.93
C ASP A 273 -5.84 0.82 19.01
#